data_AF-A0A498GQ86-F1
#
_entry.id   AF-A0A498GQ86-F1
#
_cell.length_a   1.000
_cell.length_b   1.000
_cell.length_c   1.000
_cell.angle_alpha   90.00
_cell.angle_beta   90.00
_cell.angle_gamma   90.00
#
_symmetry.space_group_name_H-M   'P 1'
#
loop_
_entity.id
_entity.type
_entity.pdbx_description
1 polymer ?
#
loop_
_entity_poly.entity_id
_entity_poly.type
_entity_poly.pdbx_seq_one_letter_code
_entity_poly.pdbx_strand_id
1 'polypeptide(L)'
;MEVLLITGSTIDEGRLAKGGDKFTDDYTMECARCWISPADFVSLCSPDKVKVTSGNGKHSVNVYTRCTDSVQPGQVFMPRAIWSNVVIDPDTLSTGSPLYKGIPVTIEPTEKEVLSAEDVVLKVYLGGQ
;
A
#
# COMPACT_ATOMS: atom_id res chain seq x y z
N MET A 1 -5.82 -12.87 3.10
CA MET A 1 -5.74 -13.34 1.71
C MET A 1 -4.33 -13.10 1.19
N GLU A 2 -3.71 -14.09 0.53
CA GLU A 2 -2.42 -13.90 -0.16
C GLU A 2 -2.66 -13.37 -1.58
N VAL A 3 -1.92 -12.33 -1.96
CA VAL A 3 -2.05 -11.65 -3.25
C VAL A 3 -0.68 -11.16 -3.74
N LEU A 4 -0.58 -10.82 -5.02
CA LEU A 4 0.59 -10.13 -5.57
C LEU A 4 0.39 -8.61 -5.54
N LEU A 5 1.28 -7.91 -4.84
CA LEU A 5 1.31 -6.45 -4.82
C LEU A 5 2.04 -5.89 -6.04
N ILE A 6 1.35 -5.00 -6.74
CA ILE A 6 1.89 -4.16 -7.80
C ILE A 6 1.94 -2.73 -7.30
N THR A 7 3.08 -2.06 -7.43
CA THR A 7 3.16 -0.61 -7.18
C THR A 7 3.42 0.18 -8.46
N GLY A 8 2.93 1.41 -8.50
CA GLY A 8 3.11 2.29 -9.64
C GLY A 8 2.58 3.69 -9.41
N SER A 9 2.68 4.54 -10.43
CA SER A 9 2.19 5.91 -10.38
C SER A 9 0.76 6.02 -10.89
N THR A 10 0.03 6.97 -10.34
CA THR A 10 -1.25 7.45 -10.85
C THR A 10 -1.14 8.94 -11.17
N ILE A 11 -2.06 9.47 -11.96
CA ILE A 11 -2.06 10.90 -12.30
C ILE A 11 -2.19 11.76 -11.02
N ASP A 12 -3.09 11.38 -10.12
CA ASP A 12 -3.32 12.12 -8.87
C ASP A 12 -2.20 11.93 -7.84
N GLU A 13 -1.59 10.75 -7.74
CA GLU A 13 -0.36 10.56 -6.95
C GLU A 13 0.72 11.53 -7.45
N GLY A 14 0.96 11.60 -8.76
CA GLY A 14 1.94 12.51 -9.33
C GLY A 14 1.62 13.98 -9.06
N ARG A 15 0.35 14.38 -9.20
CA ARG A 15 -0.13 15.74 -8.93
C ARG A 15 0.12 16.15 -7.48
N LEU A 16 -0.25 15.30 -6.53
CA LEU A 16 -0.12 15.58 -5.09
C LEU A 16 1.33 15.47 -4.62
N ALA A 17 2.09 14.50 -5.13
CA ALA A 17 3.48 14.27 -4.71
C ALA A 17 4.49 15.28 -5.26
N LYS A 18 4.25 15.82 -6.47
CA LYS A 18 5.18 16.77 -7.14
C LYS A 18 4.67 18.20 -7.20
N GLY A 19 3.35 18.39 -7.34
CA GLY A 19 2.72 19.69 -7.42
C GLY A 19 2.07 20.16 -6.12
N GLY A 20 2.06 19.32 -5.09
CA GLY A 20 1.45 19.61 -3.80
C GLY A 20 2.37 19.31 -2.62
N ASP A 21 1.78 19.17 -1.44
CA ASP A 21 2.45 18.84 -0.19
C ASP A 21 2.08 17.41 0.25
N LYS A 22 3.11 16.62 0.58
CA LYS A 22 2.99 15.20 0.97
C LYS A 22 2.48 15.00 2.39
N PHE A 23 2.33 16.07 3.17
CA PHE A 23 1.76 16.00 4.52
C PHE A 23 0.27 16.35 4.56
N THR A 24 -0.35 16.56 3.39
CA THR A 24 -1.78 16.82 3.29
C THR A 24 -2.63 15.56 3.44
N ASP A 25 -3.85 15.75 3.94
CA ASP A 25 -4.86 14.68 3.99
C ASP A 25 -5.19 14.17 2.59
N ASP A 26 -5.24 15.05 1.58
CA ASP A 26 -5.45 14.67 0.18
C ASP A 26 -4.40 13.67 -0.32
N TYR A 27 -3.12 13.90 0.00
CA TYR A 27 -2.05 12.96 -0.35
C TYR A 27 -2.23 11.62 0.37
N THR A 28 -2.58 11.64 1.65
CA THR A 28 -2.87 10.41 2.41
C THR A 28 -4.04 9.65 1.81
N MET A 29 -5.17 10.32 1.55
CA MET A 29 -6.36 9.71 0.99
C MET A 29 -6.12 9.12 -0.41
N GLU A 30 -5.29 9.74 -1.25
CA GLU A 30 -5.00 9.23 -2.59
C GLU A 30 -3.92 8.13 -2.59
N CYS A 31 -2.88 8.28 -1.78
CA CYS A 31 -1.69 7.41 -1.85
C CYS A 31 -1.68 6.27 -0.84
N ALA A 32 -2.39 6.39 0.28
CA ALA A 32 -2.57 5.32 1.26
C ALA A 32 -3.76 4.42 0.89
N ARG A 33 -3.78 3.91 -0.35
CA ARG A 33 -4.85 3.06 -0.89
C ARG A 33 -4.34 1.72 -1.42
N CYS A 34 -5.10 0.67 -1.16
CA CYS A 34 -4.98 -0.64 -1.78
C CYS A 34 -6.16 -0.86 -2.73
N TRP A 35 -5.87 -0.95 -4.03
CA TRP A 35 -6.85 -1.22 -5.06
C TRP A 35 -7.05 -2.72 -5.17
N ILE A 36 -8.30 -3.16 -5.06
CA ILE A 36 -8.68 -4.56 -4.93
C ILE A 36 -9.74 -4.87 -6.00
N SER A 37 -9.65 -6.04 -6.62
CA SER A 37 -10.64 -6.49 -7.60
C SER A 37 -12.00 -6.67 -6.93
N PRO A 38 -13.15 -6.53 -7.62
CA PRO A 38 -14.44 -6.73 -6.97
C PRO A 38 -14.61 -8.13 -6.39
N ALA A 39 -14.06 -9.16 -7.04
CA ALA A 39 -14.12 -10.53 -6.55
C ALA A 39 -13.41 -10.68 -5.20
N ASP A 40 -12.17 -10.18 -5.10
CA ASP A 40 -11.39 -10.26 -3.87
C ASP A 40 -11.97 -9.34 -2.80
N PHE A 41 -12.46 -8.16 -3.18
CA PHE A 41 -13.08 -7.20 -2.27
C PHE A 41 -14.31 -7.79 -1.58
N VAL A 42 -15.18 -8.47 -2.34
CA VAL A 42 -16.33 -9.19 -1.78
C VAL A 42 -15.87 -10.35 -0.90
N SER A 43 -14.83 -11.10 -1.29
CA SER A 43 -14.28 -12.19 -0.47
C SER A 43 -13.72 -11.73 0.88
N LEU A 44 -13.28 -10.46 0.96
CA LEU A 44 -12.82 -9.80 2.17
C LEU A 44 -13.96 -9.15 2.98
N CYS A 45 -15.22 -9.39 2.61
CA CYS A 45 -16.40 -8.76 3.19
C CYS A 45 -16.46 -7.23 2.98
N SER A 46 -15.94 -6.72 1.86
CA SER A 46 -16.01 -5.32 1.45
C SER A 46 -15.52 -4.30 2.51
N PRO A 47 -14.28 -4.43 3.03
CA PRO A 47 -13.82 -3.62 4.14
C PRO A 47 -13.40 -2.21 3.68
N ASP A 48 -13.59 -1.18 4.52
CA ASP A 48 -13.13 0.19 4.21
C ASP A 48 -11.60 0.33 4.27
N LYS A 49 -10.96 -0.49 5.11
CA LYS A 49 -9.51 -0.48 5.33
C LYS A 49 -8.98 -1.90 5.36
N VAL A 50 -7.75 -2.07 4.88
CA VAL A 50 -7.01 -3.34 4.97
C VAL A 50 -5.64 -3.12 5.59
N LYS A 51 -5.18 -4.12 6.34
CA LYS A 51 -3.78 -4.24 6.72
C LYS A 51 -3.07 -5.05 5.66
N VAL A 52 -2.05 -4.46 5.05
CA VAL A 52 -1.16 -5.12 4.10
C VAL A 52 0.10 -5.53 4.85
N THR A 53 0.50 -6.79 4.76
CA THR A 53 1.69 -7.33 5.43
C THR A 53 2.63 -7.92 4.39
N SER A 54 3.93 -7.63 4.50
CA SER A 54 4.97 -8.14 3.62
C SER A 54 4.99 -9.67 3.58
N GLY A 55 5.42 -10.28 2.48
CA GLY A 55 5.46 -11.74 2.35
C GLY A 55 6.35 -12.44 3.39
N ASN A 56 7.32 -11.73 3.97
CA ASN A 56 8.17 -12.22 5.06
C ASN A 56 7.55 -11.99 6.47
N GLY A 57 6.37 -11.36 6.57
CA GLY A 57 5.65 -11.10 7.81
C GLY A 57 6.23 -10.00 8.70
N LYS A 58 7.36 -9.38 8.34
CA LYS A 58 8.10 -8.45 9.21
C LYS A 58 7.47 -7.06 9.30
N HIS A 59 6.83 -6.61 8.23
CA HIS A 59 6.32 -5.25 8.15
C HIS A 59 4.87 -5.25 7.69
N SER A 60 4.09 -4.32 8.23
CA SER A 60 2.69 -4.14 7.82
C SER A 60 2.29 -2.68 7.87
N VAL A 61 1.29 -2.33 7.08
CA VAL A 61 0.72 -0.99 7.00
C VAL A 61 -0.78 -1.07 6.79
N ASN A 62 -1.55 -0.22 7.48
CA ASN A 62 -2.97 -0.07 7.23
C ASN A 62 -3.20 0.98 6.14
N VAL A 63 -4.09 0.69 5.20
CA VAL A 63 -4.44 1.57 4.08
C VAL A 63 -5.93 1.47 3.77
N TYR A 64 -6.49 2.50 3.15
CA TYR A 64 -7.86 2.49 2.65
C TYR A 64 -8.01 1.50 1.49
N THR A 65 -9.20 0.94 1.32
CA THR A 65 -9.49 0.12 0.14
C THR A 65 -10.02 0.97 -1.01
N ARG A 66 -9.84 0.46 -2.23
CA ARG A 66 -10.52 0.95 -3.42
C ARG A 66 -10.93 -0.27 -4.27
N CYS A 67 -12.21 -0.58 -4.28
CA CYS A 67 -12.75 -1.60 -5.20
C CYS A 67 -12.72 -1.07 -6.64
N THR A 68 -12.10 -1.79 -7.57
CA THR A 68 -11.98 -1.37 -8.98
C THR A 68 -11.71 -2.54 -9.92
N ASP A 69 -12.24 -2.47 -11.14
CA ASP A 69 -12.01 -3.45 -12.21
C ASP A 69 -10.62 -3.29 -12.88
N SER A 70 -9.84 -2.30 -12.46
CA SER A 70 -8.50 -2.04 -12.99
C SER A 70 -7.41 -3.00 -12.47
N VAL A 71 -7.75 -3.89 -11.54
CA VAL A 71 -6.84 -4.92 -11.00
C VAL A 71 -7.49 -6.31 -11.14
N GLN A 72 -6.67 -7.31 -11.44
CA GLN A 72 -7.14 -8.68 -11.61
C GLN A 72 -7.27 -9.40 -10.25
N PRO A 73 -8.16 -10.39 -10.12
CA PRO A 73 -8.22 -11.23 -8.94
C PRO A 73 -6.87 -11.88 -8.58
N GLY A 74 -6.54 -11.92 -7.29
CA GLY A 74 -5.24 -12.37 -6.79
C GLY A 74 -4.12 -11.34 -6.91
N GLN A 75 -4.42 -10.13 -7.39
CA GLN A 75 -3.51 -9.00 -7.46
C GLN A 75 -4.10 -7.78 -6.76
N VAL A 76 -3.22 -6.95 -6.22
CA VAL A 76 -3.59 -5.63 -5.70
C VAL A 76 -2.63 -4.58 -6.20
N PHE A 77 -3.12 -3.34 -6.29
CA PHE A 77 -2.31 -2.20 -6.65
C PHE A 77 -2.24 -1.19 -5.51
N MET A 78 -1.04 -0.68 -5.20
CA MET A 78 -0.86 0.47 -4.33
C MET A 78 -0.09 1.57 -5.06
N PRO A 79 -0.51 2.84 -4.96
CA PRO A 79 0.30 3.96 -5.43
C PRO A 79 1.70 3.92 -4.81
N ARG A 80 2.72 4.24 -5.60
CA ARG A 80 4.11 4.29 -5.17
C ARG A 80 4.30 5.45 -4.19
N ALA A 81 4.20 5.16 -2.91
CA ALA A 81 4.22 6.15 -1.84
C ALA A 81 4.87 5.58 -0.57
N ILE A 82 4.91 6.39 0.49
CA ILE A 82 5.55 6.01 1.74
C ILE A 82 4.89 4.78 2.39
N TRP A 83 3.57 4.64 2.28
CA TRP A 83 2.84 3.46 2.78
C TRP A 83 3.20 2.18 2.04
N SER A 84 3.18 2.18 0.70
CA SER A 84 3.51 0.97 -0.07
C SER A 84 4.93 0.50 0.21
N ASN A 85 5.87 1.44 0.39
CA ASN A 85 7.27 1.14 0.68
C ASN A 85 7.48 0.42 2.02
N VAL A 86 6.53 0.48 2.97
CA VAL A 86 6.63 -0.24 4.25
C VAL A 86 6.65 -1.75 4.03
N VAL A 87 5.94 -2.26 3.02
CA VAL A 87 5.76 -3.70 2.78
C VAL A 87 6.61 -4.25 1.63
N ILE A 88 7.40 -3.40 0.95
CA ILE A 88 8.37 -3.83 -0.06
C ILE A 88 9.60 -4.41 0.65
N ASP A 89 10.02 -5.61 0.24
CA ASP A 89 11.28 -6.18 0.69
C ASP A 89 12.46 -5.38 0.10
N PRO A 90 13.40 -4.88 0.92
CA PRO A 90 14.53 -4.10 0.43
C PRO A 90 15.58 -4.93 -0.33
N ASP A 91 15.49 -6.26 -0.35
CA ASP A 91 16.41 -7.09 -1.14
C ASP A 91 16.36 -6.71 -2.63
N THR A 92 17.55 -6.45 -3.18
CA THR A 92 17.72 -6.01 -4.56
C THR A 92 18.12 -7.14 -5.50
N LEU A 93 18.33 -8.35 -5.00
CA LEU A 93 18.77 -9.51 -5.78
C LEU A 93 20.03 -9.22 -6.60
N SER A 94 20.95 -8.40 -6.06
CA SER A 94 22.17 -7.91 -6.74
C SER A 94 21.93 -7.06 -8.01
N THR A 95 20.73 -6.50 -8.19
CA THR A 95 20.40 -5.64 -9.34
C THR A 95 20.45 -4.15 -9.02
N GLY A 96 20.56 -3.78 -7.75
CA GLY A 96 20.52 -2.40 -7.28
C GLY A 96 19.12 -1.78 -7.19
N SER A 97 18.05 -2.57 -7.38
CA SER A 97 16.66 -2.12 -7.18
C SER A 97 15.80 -3.21 -6.53
N PRO A 98 14.98 -2.87 -5.52
CA PRO A 98 14.00 -3.79 -4.96
C PRO A 98 12.94 -4.25 -5.96
N LEU A 99 12.29 -5.36 -5.66
CA LEU A 99 11.16 -5.84 -6.45
C LEU A 99 9.89 -5.05 -6.08
N TYR A 100 9.54 -4.06 -6.90
CA TYR A 100 8.37 -3.19 -6.65
C TYR A 100 7.05 -3.72 -7.24
N LYS A 101 7.11 -4.75 -8.09
CA LYS A 101 5.94 -5.29 -8.80
C LYS A 101 5.94 -6.80 -8.73
N GLY A 102 4.80 -7.37 -8.33
CA GLY A 102 4.61 -8.81 -8.24
C GLY A 102 5.21 -9.44 -6.99
N ILE A 103 5.31 -8.69 -5.88
CA ILE A 103 5.75 -9.27 -4.61
C ILE A 103 4.57 -9.92 -3.87
N PRO A 104 4.79 -11.05 -3.19
CA PRO A 104 3.74 -11.65 -2.35
C PRO A 104 3.51 -10.79 -1.10
N VAL A 105 2.25 -10.51 -0.82
CA VAL A 105 1.78 -9.88 0.42
C VAL A 105 0.53 -10.58 0.93
N THR A 106 0.21 -10.37 2.19
CA THR A 106 -1.11 -10.72 2.74
C THR A 106 -1.92 -9.46 2.99
N ILE A 107 -3.21 -9.51 2.65
CA ILE A 107 -4.19 -8.47 2.98
C ILE A 107 -5.31 -9.05 3.85
N GLU A 108 -5.71 -8.29 4.86
CA GLU A 108 -6.83 -8.63 5.74
C GLU A 108 -7.62 -7.38 6.15
N PRO A 109 -8.94 -7.47 6.38
CA PRO A 109 -9.74 -6.36 6.91
C PRO A 109 -9.17 -5.82 8.22
N THR A 110 -9.28 -4.50 8.45
CA THR A 110 -8.82 -3.88 9.69
C THR A 110 -9.67 -2.68 10.07
N GLU A 111 -9.90 -2.51 11.38
CA GLU A 111 -10.53 -1.30 11.93
C GLU A 111 -9.49 -0.24 12.34
N LYS A 112 -8.19 -0.59 12.33
CA LYS A 112 -7.13 0.31 12.74
C LYS A 112 -7.02 1.52 11.81
N GLU A 113 -6.52 2.63 12.34
CA GLU A 113 -6.34 3.85 11.56
C GLU A 113 -5.24 3.73 10.50
N VAL A 114 -5.43 4.48 9.41
CA VAL A 114 -4.40 4.74 8.40
C VAL A 114 -3.54 5.88 8.92
N LEU A 115 -2.24 5.65 9.04
CA LEU A 115 -1.30 6.67 9.52
C LEU A 115 -1.16 7.80 8.50
N SER A 116 -1.00 9.04 8.95
CA SER A 116 -0.57 10.14 8.09
C SER A 116 0.85 9.91 7.55
N ALA A 117 1.24 10.63 6.50
CA ALA A 117 2.59 10.52 5.97
C ALA A 117 3.67 10.83 7.03
N GLU A 118 3.42 11.84 7.87
CA GLU A 118 4.30 12.21 9.00
C GLU A 118 4.42 11.08 10.01
N ASP A 119 3.29 10.48 10.39
CA ASP A 119 3.25 9.38 11.34
C ASP A 119 3.93 8.13 10.80
N VAL A 120 3.85 7.85 9.49
CA VAL A 120 4.62 6.75 8.90
C VAL A 120 6.12 7.02 9.04
N VAL A 121 6.59 8.24 8.77
CA VAL A 121 8.01 8.58 8.98
C VAL A 121 8.40 8.41 10.45
N LEU A 122 7.65 9.03 11.37
CA LEU A 122 8.00 9.08 12.79
C LEU A 122 7.90 7.71 13.47
N LYS A 123 6.83 6.95 13.19
CA LYS A 123 6.51 5.70 13.92
C LYS A 123 7.06 4.45 13.25
N VAL A 124 7.21 4.44 11.91
CA VAL A 124 7.67 3.26 11.16
C VAL A 124 9.16 3.37 10.82
N TYR A 125 9.60 4.51 10.28
CA TYR A 125 10.98 4.65 9.80
C TYR A 125 11.96 5.15 10.86
N LEU A 126 11.55 6.10 11.72
CA LEU A 126 12.42 6.68 12.75
C LEU A 126 12.25 6.04 14.13
N GLY A 127 11.04 5.56 14.46
CA GLY A 127 10.66 5.06 15.78
C GLY A 127 10.49 3.55 15.89
N GLY A 128 10.83 2.78 14.86
CA GLY A 128 10.80 1.32 14.92
C GLY A 128 11.89 0.80 15.86
N GLN A 129 11.48 0.15 16.96
CA GLN A 129 12.38 -0.68 17.77
C GLN A 129 12.92 -1.86 16.97
#